data_AF-A0A0N4XHE4-F1
#
_entry.id   AF-A0A0N4XHE4-F1
#
_cell.length_a   1.000
_cell.length_b   1.000
_cell.length_c   1.000
_cell.angle_alpha   90.00
_cell.angle_beta   90.00
_cell.angle_gamma   90.00
#
_symmetry.space_group_name_H-M   'P 1'
#
loop_
_entity.id
_entity.type
_entity.pdbx_description
1 polymer ?
#
loop_
_entity_poly.entity_id
_entity_poly.type
_entity_poly.pdbx_seq_one_letter_code
_entity_poly.pdbx_strand_id
1 'polypeptide(L)'
;MRKHPLGTYHNRSYSKMAVKDMDPSCVVGFMFESREQMQESFRILNLNQVVDVDLGPGEGSKRTRDPLFTVFYNEASITDSIRETTEDEMQQALEHGFELL
;
A
#
# COMPACT_ATOMS: atom_id res chain seq x y z
N MET A 1 28.34 -28.56 -23.87
CA MET A 1 27.08 -27.80 -23.72
C MET A 1 27.13 -27.01 -22.43
N ARG A 2 27.15 -25.66 -22.49
CA ARG A 2 26.98 -24.81 -21.29
C ARG A 2 25.53 -24.98 -20.81
N LYS A 3 25.33 -25.49 -19.59
CA LYS A 3 24.00 -25.57 -18.97
C LYS A 3 23.44 -24.15 -18.83
N HIS A 4 22.24 -23.91 -19.34
CA HIS A 4 21.55 -22.62 -19.19
C HIS A 4 21.42 -22.31 -17.69
N PRO A 5 21.73 -21.09 -17.21
CA PRO A 5 21.83 -20.78 -15.78
C PRO A 5 20.45 -20.66 -15.09
N LEU A 6 19.38 -21.23 -15.64
CA LEU A 6 18.03 -21.13 -15.07
C LEU A 6 17.95 -21.63 -13.62
N GLY A 7 18.85 -22.54 -13.22
CA GLY A 7 18.93 -23.04 -11.84
C GLY A 7 19.33 -21.99 -10.79
N THR A 8 19.83 -20.81 -11.16
CA THR A 8 20.27 -19.78 -10.20
C THR A 8 19.14 -18.84 -9.76
N TYR A 9 17.99 -18.84 -10.45
CA TYR A 9 16.84 -17.99 -10.10
C TYR A 9 15.86 -18.66 -9.14
N HIS A 10 16.10 -19.93 -8.78
CA HIS A 10 15.24 -20.69 -7.89
C HIS A 10 15.93 -20.91 -6.54
N ASN A 11 15.36 -20.35 -5.48
CA ASN A 11 15.78 -20.70 -4.12
C ASN A 11 15.21 -22.09 -3.76
N ARG A 12 16.06 -22.97 -3.21
CA ARG A 12 15.67 -24.33 -2.76
C ARG A 12 15.34 -24.39 -1.26
N SER A 13 15.44 -23.26 -0.57
CA SER A 13 15.28 -23.14 0.88
C SER A 13 14.34 -22.00 1.23
N TYR A 14 13.56 -22.19 2.29
CA TYR A 14 12.71 -21.14 2.85
C TYR A 14 13.44 -20.52 4.05
N SER A 15 13.60 -19.19 4.03
CA SER A 15 14.05 -18.43 5.20
C SER A 15 12.84 -17.88 5.94
N LYS A 16 12.89 -17.84 7.27
CA LYS A 16 11.84 -17.27 8.12
C LYS A 16 12.45 -16.23 9.04
N MET A 17 11.68 -15.18 9.30
CA MET A 17 12.00 -14.11 10.24
C MET A 17 10.78 -13.90 11.13
N ALA A 18 10.97 -13.55 12.40
CA ALA A 18 9.86 -13.17 13.26
C ALA A 18 9.37 -11.76 12.87
N VAL A 19 8.06 -11.53 12.88
CA VAL A 19 7.45 -10.25 12.43
C VAL A 19 8.01 -9.05 13.18
N LYS A 20 8.29 -9.19 14.48
CA LYS A 20 8.89 -8.13 15.31
C LYS A 20 10.28 -7.68 14.87
N ASP A 21 10.97 -8.50 14.08
CA ASP A 21 12.33 -8.24 13.59
C ASP A 21 12.31 -7.68 12.15
N MET A 22 11.12 -7.53 11.54
CA MET A 22 10.95 -6.97 10.20
C MET A 22 11.09 -5.44 10.23
N ASP A 23 11.76 -4.86 9.24
CA ASP A 23 11.79 -3.41 9.07
C ASP A 23 10.36 -2.89 8.85
N PRO A 24 9.88 -1.91 9.62
CA PRO A 24 8.55 -1.34 9.44
C PRO A 24 8.37 -0.63 8.09
N SER A 25 9.46 -0.19 7.47
CA SER A 25 9.49 0.45 6.15
C SER A 25 9.40 -0.62 5.06
N CYS A 26 8.21 -1.14 4.86
CA CYS A 26 7.94 -2.23 3.91
C CYS A 26 6.82 -1.86 2.93
N VAL A 27 6.71 -2.65 1.86
CA VAL A 27 5.63 -2.54 0.88
C VAL A 27 4.86 -3.85 0.85
N VAL A 28 3.53 -3.75 0.87
CA VAL A 28 2.62 -4.88 0.65
C VAL A 28 2.17 -4.84 -0.81
N GLY A 29 2.50 -5.88 -1.57
CA GLY A 29 2.10 -6.03 -2.97
C GLY A 29 0.85 -6.88 -3.10
N PHE A 30 -0.12 -6.40 -3.89
CA PHE A 30 -1.27 -7.18 -4.31
C PHE A 30 -1.22 -7.39 -5.82
N MET A 31 -1.57 -8.59 -6.28
CA MET A 31 -1.68 -8.90 -7.70
C MET A 31 -3.06 -9.49 -7.94
N PHE A 32 -3.80 -8.89 -8.88
CA PHE A 32 -5.14 -9.31 -9.24
C PHE A 32 -5.21 -9.56 -10.75
N GLU A 33 -5.90 -10.62 -11.14
CA GLU A 33 -6.17 -10.97 -12.53
C GLU A 33 -7.42 -10.26 -13.06
N SER A 34 -8.32 -9.84 -12.16
CA SER A 34 -9.57 -9.16 -12.52
C SER A 34 -9.99 -8.12 -11.48
N ARG A 35 -10.88 -7.21 -11.90
CA ARG A 35 -11.47 -6.19 -11.02
C ARG A 35 -12.34 -6.82 -9.94
N GLU A 36 -13.07 -7.87 -10.26
CA GLU A 36 -13.94 -8.59 -9.34
C GLU A 36 -13.12 -9.25 -8.23
N GLN A 37 -11.97 -9.83 -8.58
CA GLN A 37 -11.03 -10.41 -7.61
C GLN A 37 -10.48 -9.33 -6.67
N MET A 38 -10.11 -8.16 -7.20
CA MET A 38 -9.65 -7.03 -6.41
C MET A 38 -10.74 -6.56 -5.42
N GLN A 39 -11.97 -6.36 -5.90
CA GLN A 39 -13.09 -5.92 -5.08
C GLN A 39 -13.41 -6.91 -3.95
N GLU A 40 -13.45 -8.20 -4.26
CA GLU A 40 -13.69 -9.25 -3.27
C GLU A 40 -12.56 -9.31 -2.23
N SER A 41 -11.30 -9.15 -2.66
CA SER A 41 -10.15 -9.11 -1.76
C SER A 41 -10.24 -7.95 -0.77
N PHE A 42 -10.57 -6.74 -1.22
CA PHE A 42 -10.73 -5.60 -0.32
C PHE A 42 -11.96 -5.73 0.59
N ARG A 43 -13.04 -6.32 0.11
CA ARG A 43 -14.20 -6.64 0.95
C ARG A 43 -13.81 -7.58 2.10
N ILE A 44 -13.05 -8.63 1.82
CA ILE A 44 -12.55 -9.58 2.83
C ILE A 44 -11.59 -8.87 3.81
N LEU A 45 -10.66 -8.06 3.31
CA LEU A 45 -9.71 -7.35 4.17
C LEU A 45 -10.41 -6.35 5.10
N ASN A 46 -11.45 -5.67 4.63
CA ASN A 46 -12.26 -4.76 5.45
C ASN A 46 -13.08 -5.52 6.50
N LEU A 47 -13.67 -6.66 6.13
CA LEU A 47 -14.38 -7.55 7.06
C LEU A 47 -13.47 -8.00 8.22
N ASN A 48 -12.20 -8.25 7.92
CA ASN A 48 -11.18 -8.66 8.90
C ASN A 48 -10.49 -7.48 9.60
N GLN A 49 -10.96 -6.25 9.42
CA GLN A 49 -10.39 -5.05 10.06
C GLN A 49 -8.90 -4.83 9.72
N VAL A 50 -8.46 -5.22 8.53
CA VAL A 50 -7.08 -5.01 8.06
C VAL A 50 -6.95 -3.68 7.32
N VAL A 51 -7.97 -3.34 6.52
CA VAL A 51 -8.02 -2.13 5.71
C VAL A 51 -9.33 -1.40 5.95
N ASP A 52 -9.33 -0.10 5.72
CA ASP A 52 -10.56 0.69 5.69
C ASP A 52 -11.05 0.84 4.24
N VAL A 53 -12.37 0.88 4.04
CA VAL A 53 -12.98 1.07 2.72
C VAL A 53 -13.97 2.22 2.81
N ASP A 54 -13.72 3.25 1.99
CA ASP A 54 -14.57 4.41 1.87
C ASP A 54 -15.36 4.34 0.55
N LEU A 55 -16.68 4.17 0.68
CA LEU A 55 -17.62 4.09 -0.43
C LEU A 55 -18.18 5.46 -0.82
N GLY A 56 -17.82 6.52 -0.09
CA GLY A 56 -18.29 7.88 -0.33
C GLY A 56 -19.52 8.28 0.50
N PRO A 57 -19.99 9.53 0.30
CA PRO A 57 -21.03 10.11 1.14
C PRO A 57 -22.38 9.38 1.00
N GLY A 58 -23.01 9.08 2.14
CA GLY A 58 -24.31 8.41 2.22
C GLY A 58 -24.25 6.89 2.31
N GLU A 59 -23.12 6.28 1.98
CA GLU A 59 -22.86 4.86 2.24
C GLU A 59 -22.02 4.75 3.51
N GLY A 60 -22.59 4.18 4.57
CA GLY A 60 -21.97 4.17 5.89
C GLY A 60 -20.55 3.60 5.87
N SER A 61 -19.57 4.37 6.34
CA SER A 61 -18.20 3.90 6.53
C SER A 61 -18.09 3.14 7.86
N LYS A 62 -17.91 1.82 7.78
CA LYS A 62 -17.49 1.03 8.95
C LYS A 62 -15.99 1.24 9.14
N ARG A 63 -15.63 2.22 9.98
CA ARG A 63 -14.23 2.56 10.25
C ARG A 63 -13.51 1.41 10.96
N THR A 64 -12.46 0.92 10.33
CA THR A 64 -11.48 0.02 10.95
C THR A 64 -10.62 0.80 11.94
N ARG A 65 -10.39 0.26 13.14
CA ARG A 65 -9.45 0.84 14.10
C ARG A 65 -8.01 0.50 13.68
N ASP A 66 -7.20 1.50 13.41
CA ASP A 66 -5.79 1.39 13.01
C ASP A 66 -5.57 0.52 11.73
N PRO A 67 -6.18 0.87 10.58
CA PRO A 67 -6.02 0.12 9.34
C PRO A 67 -4.61 0.25 8.77
N LEU A 68 -4.15 -0.75 8.01
CA LEU A 68 -2.88 -0.67 7.28
C LEU A 68 -2.92 0.40 6.18
N PHE A 69 -4.06 0.53 5.50
CA PHE A 69 -4.33 1.57 4.50
C PHE A 69 -5.84 1.69 4.26
N THR A 70 -6.24 2.76 3.57
CA THR A 70 -7.64 3.04 3.18
C THR A 70 -7.81 2.93 1.68
N VAL A 71 -8.88 2.27 1.24
CA VAL A 71 -9.28 2.15 -0.17
C VAL A 71 -10.45 3.09 -0.43
N PHE A 72 -10.29 4.01 -1.38
CA PHE A 72 -11.32 4.95 -1.80
C PHE A 72 -11.93 4.51 -3.13
N TYR A 73 -13.25 4.29 -3.17
CA TYR A 73 -13.96 3.90 -4.40
C TYR A 73 -14.48 5.08 -5.21
N ASN A 74 -14.70 6.22 -4.57
CA ASN A 74 -14.84 7.50 -5.25
C ASN A 74 -13.47 8.19 -5.28
N GLU A 75 -13.27 9.09 -6.24
CA GLU A 75 -12.23 10.11 -6.11
C GLU A 75 -12.51 10.84 -4.80
N ALA A 76 -11.74 10.52 -3.76
CA ALA A 76 -11.56 11.43 -2.65
C ALA A 76 -11.08 12.72 -3.32
N SER A 77 -11.81 13.81 -3.16
CA SER A 77 -11.32 15.10 -3.60
C SER A 77 -9.95 15.28 -2.95
N ILE A 78 -8.89 15.17 -3.75
CA ILE A 78 -7.48 15.22 -3.34
C ILE A 78 -7.19 16.51 -2.53
N THR A 79 -8.10 17.47 -2.59
CA THR A 79 -8.13 18.71 -1.82
C THR A 79 -8.17 18.55 -0.30
N ASP A 80 -8.56 17.42 0.27
CA ASP A 80 -8.63 17.28 1.75
C ASP A 80 -7.39 16.60 2.39
N SER A 81 -6.49 15.99 1.59
CA SER A 81 -5.30 15.28 2.11
C SER A 81 -3.97 15.91 1.74
N ILE A 82 -3.93 16.90 0.84
CA ILE A 82 -2.75 17.74 0.68
C ILE A 82 -2.74 18.71 1.86
N ARG A 83 -2.00 18.36 2.92
CA ARG A 83 -1.42 19.40 3.78
C ARG A 83 -0.68 20.33 2.83
N GLU A 84 -1.04 21.62 2.83
CA GLU A 84 -0.22 22.64 2.16
C GLU A 84 1.20 22.48 2.71
N THR A 85 2.12 22.05 1.84
CA THR A 85 3.53 21.92 2.18
C THR A 85 4.02 23.28 2.66
N THR A 86 4.57 23.33 3.86
CA THR A 86 5.11 24.59 4.39
C THR A 86 6.33 25.02 3.57
N GLU A 87 6.60 26.33 3.50
CA GLU A 87 7.76 26.86 2.76
C GLU A 87 9.08 26.21 3.23
N ASP A 88 9.18 25.85 4.50
CA ASP A 88 10.33 25.16 5.09
C ASP A 88 10.52 23.73 4.56
N GLU A 89 9.44 22.97 4.37
CA GLU A 89 9.49 21.61 3.82
C GLU A 89 9.85 21.64 2.32
N MET A 90 9.37 22.66 1.60
CA MET A 90 9.71 22.88 0.19
C MET A 90 11.20 23.22 0.04
N GLN A 91 11.72 24.09 0.90
CA GLN A 91 13.13 24.50 0.91
C GLN A 91 14.05 23.30 1.20
N GLN A 92 13.70 22.43 2.15
CA GLN A 92 14.48 21.22 2.44
C GLN A 92 14.48 20.21 1.28
N ALA A 93 13.34 20.01 0.61
CA ALA A 93 13.27 19.12 -0.55
C ALA A 93 14.14 19.63 -1.71
N LEU A 94 14.15 20.95 -1.95
CA LEU A 94 15.01 21.61 -2.94
C LEU A 94 16.50 21.47 -2.60
N GLU A 95 16.90 21.64 -1.34
CA GLU A 95 18.28 21.47 -0.88
C GLU A 95 18.79 20.02 -1.04
N HIS A 96 17.88 19.04 -0.93
CA HIS A 96 18.19 17.63 -1.09
C HIS A 96 17.91 17.06 -2.49
N GLY A 97 17.45 17.89 -3.43
CA GLY A 97 17.26 17.53 -4.84
C GLY A 97 16.03 16.68 -5.13
N PHE A 98 14.99 16.76 -4.29
CA PHE A 98 13.70 16.08 -4.52
C PHE A 98 12.67 17.07 -5.10
N GLU A 99 11.92 16.62 -6.11
CA GLU A 99 10.72 17.31 -6.57
C GLU A 99 9.51 16.82 -5.77
N LEU A 100 8.75 17.75 -5.20
CA LEU A 100 7.48 17.48 -4.53
C LEU A 100 6.35 17.63 -5.56
N LEU A 101 5.55 16.58 -5.75
CA LEU A 101 4.36 16.52 -6.62
C LEU A 101 3.08 16.67 -5.81
#